data_AF-T0N435-F1
#
_entry.id   AF-T0N435-F1
#
_cell.length_a   1.000
_cell.length_b   1.000
_cell.length_c   1.000
_cell.angle_alpha   90.00
_cell.angle_beta   90.00
_cell.angle_gamma   90.00
#
_symmetry.space_group_name_H-M   'P 1'
#
loop_
_entity.id
_entity.type
_entity.pdbx_description
1 polymer ?
#
loop_
_entity_poly.entity_id
_entity_poly.type
_entity_poly.pdbx_seq_one_letter_code
_entity_poly.pdbx_strand_id
1 'polypeptide(L)'
;MSSYKRDNFYIEVDNELLSFYRVNQKLYMSRYLENNLIDEKAILSECSCLNTVILTNNNIISVIITNTNGELVLYNILKYELVSSIILTKVSQSTKYIDIVSINNCLYIFYINENNNTNTLYFRILNNNLILSPPLALDNIEYKNELPFIVNIQNYELTVCYIKNSYPNLLGYRKFNQRKTSWSNFNLLDSSYYPIVDYCIMTYKNTLIYSFIFYKQQKRYIQLGLSSGAEIKRNLIQSTNNIAQYNNLIILSKDLIFLTYVDGCVLKINQINASSKMQPVCEIPLPNINRINKYPYQSNTNITTSFILEIAFQNESIKTDNAFYNKHLNKITELICEPSKLNTTSTESALNSSSQNNHLSIVEDKVHESNIVLELNSRLRVYEEKIKTLSKNNMKIDEEKNKLRSSITSLHEEISKKHNRITALEKALSEKQNLVSSYESKIKELMDYMKDLQLNENELEKNQEEFSKLKTLLSESDIVKNNYINESKELKLHVNSLELILDKKTDEITTLKKQLAYYEEKNKDSFIKKLFKSGN
;
A
#
# COMPACT_ATOMS: atom_id res chain seq x y z
N MET A 1 -13.15 -24.93 0.25
CA MET A 1 -11.93 -24.11 0.43
C MET A 1 -11.85 -23.69 1.88
N SER A 2 -10.81 -24.07 2.61
CA SER A 2 -10.60 -23.63 3.99
C SER A 2 -10.31 -22.13 4.02
N SER A 3 -11.36 -21.32 4.19
CA SER A 3 -11.24 -19.88 4.42
C SER A 3 -10.45 -19.65 5.71
N TYR A 4 -9.48 -18.74 5.64
CA TYR A 4 -8.57 -18.40 6.71
C TYR A 4 -9.28 -18.11 8.03
N LYS A 5 -8.63 -18.51 9.12
CA LYS A 5 -9.28 -18.63 10.43
C LYS A 5 -9.29 -17.34 11.25
N ARG A 6 -8.83 -16.20 10.76
CA ARG A 6 -8.85 -14.94 11.54
C ARG A 6 -9.05 -13.70 10.69
N ASP A 7 -10.29 -13.51 10.26
CA ASP A 7 -10.87 -12.22 9.87
C ASP A 7 -11.08 -11.34 11.12
N ASN A 8 -10.07 -11.14 11.98
CA ASN A 8 -10.24 -10.30 13.18
C ASN A 8 -9.13 -9.25 13.30
N PHE A 9 -9.52 -8.01 13.59
CA PHE A 9 -8.64 -6.87 13.75
C PHE A 9 -9.01 -6.12 15.01
N TYR A 10 -8.00 -5.62 15.72
CA TYR A 10 -8.20 -4.82 16.91
C TYR A 10 -7.68 -3.40 16.70
N ILE A 11 -8.51 -2.42 17.04
CA ILE A 11 -8.18 -1.00 16.98
C ILE A 11 -8.44 -0.40 18.36
N GLU A 12 -7.47 0.31 18.92
CA GLU A 12 -7.63 1.03 20.17
C GLU A 12 -7.63 2.55 19.93
N VAL A 13 -8.68 3.22 20.41
CA VAL A 13 -8.86 4.67 20.33
C VAL A 13 -9.27 5.18 21.69
N ASP A 14 -8.50 6.11 22.25
CA ASP A 14 -8.83 6.83 23.50
C ASP A 14 -9.14 5.88 24.68
N ASN A 15 -8.40 4.76 24.79
CA ASN A 15 -8.56 3.66 25.75
C ASN A 15 -9.80 2.76 25.56
N GLU A 16 -10.57 2.94 24.49
CA GLU A 16 -11.56 1.97 24.05
C GLU A 16 -10.93 0.99 23.05
N LEU A 17 -11.11 -0.30 23.29
CA LEU A 17 -10.67 -1.36 22.38
C LEU A 17 -11.84 -1.82 21.52
N LEU A 18 -11.68 -1.70 20.20
CA LEU A 18 -12.64 -2.13 19.18
C LEU A 18 -12.13 -3.41 18.52
N SER A 19 -12.97 -4.44 18.49
CA SER A 19 -12.73 -5.68 17.76
C SER A 19 -13.62 -5.73 16.54
N PHE A 20 -13.03 -5.90 15.37
CA PHE A 20 -13.74 -6.12 14.11
C PHE A 20 -13.55 -7.56 13.72
N TYR A 21 -14.64 -8.31 13.54
CA TYR A 21 -14.51 -9.71 13.17
C TYR A 21 -15.64 -10.21 12.28
N ARG A 22 -15.35 -11.25 11.49
CA ARG A 22 -16.34 -11.83 10.56
C ARG A 22 -16.93 -13.13 11.09
N VAL A 23 -18.25 -13.24 11.05
CA VAL A 23 -19.00 -14.49 11.31
C VAL A 23 -20.12 -14.63 10.29
N ASN A 24 -20.22 -15.79 9.63
CA ASN A 24 -21.32 -16.10 8.70
C ASN A 24 -21.59 -15.02 7.65
N GLN A 25 -20.52 -14.53 7.00
CA GLN A 25 -20.53 -13.44 6.01
C GLN A 25 -20.96 -12.06 6.54
N LYS A 26 -21.17 -11.92 7.85
CA LYS A 26 -21.43 -10.64 8.50
C LYS A 26 -20.16 -10.14 9.17
N LEU A 27 -19.97 -8.82 9.10
CA LEU A 27 -18.94 -8.13 9.86
C LEU A 27 -19.57 -7.63 11.16
N TYR A 28 -18.95 -7.99 12.28
CA TYR A 28 -19.29 -7.54 13.61
C TYR A 28 -18.25 -6.54 14.12
N MET A 29 -18.71 -5.64 14.96
CA MET A 29 -17.86 -4.75 15.74
C MET A 29 -18.26 -4.86 17.21
N SER A 30 -17.29 -5.16 18.05
CA SER A 30 -17.45 -5.26 19.50
C SER A 30 -16.58 -4.22 20.20
N ARG A 31 -17.16 -3.57 21.21
CA ARG A 31 -16.54 -2.48 21.96
C ARG A 31 -16.20 -2.97 23.36
N TYR A 32 -14.97 -2.75 23.77
CA TYR A 32 -14.48 -3.09 25.10
C TYR A 32 -13.94 -1.85 25.80
N LEU A 33 -14.22 -1.74 27.09
CA LEU A 33 -13.58 -0.78 28.00
C LEU A 33 -12.98 -1.57 29.15
N GLU A 34 -11.68 -1.37 29.38
CA GLU A 34 -10.92 -2.08 30.42
C GLU A 34 -11.14 -3.61 30.38
N ASN A 35 -11.07 -4.20 29.17
CA ASN A 35 -11.31 -5.61 28.88
C ASN A 35 -12.76 -6.13 29.06
N ASN A 36 -13.71 -5.28 29.46
CA ASN A 36 -15.13 -5.64 29.57
C ASN A 36 -15.89 -5.30 28.29
N LEU A 37 -16.70 -6.23 27.78
CA LEU A 37 -17.55 -6.01 26.61
C LEU A 37 -18.69 -5.06 26.97
N ILE A 38 -18.82 -3.95 26.25
CA ILE A 38 -19.91 -2.97 26.42
C ILE A 38 -20.99 -3.18 25.37
N ASP A 39 -20.59 -3.33 24.11
CA ASP A 39 -21.49 -3.34 22.97
C ASP A 39 -20.97 -4.29 21.90
N GLU A 40 -21.87 -4.95 21.19
CA GLU A 40 -21.57 -5.83 20.08
C GLU A 40 -22.69 -5.74 19.05
N LYS A 41 -22.33 -5.38 17.81
CA LYS A 41 -23.31 -5.27 16.73
C LYS A 41 -22.76 -5.75 15.40
N ALA A 42 -23.65 -6.33 14.59
CA ALA A 42 -23.38 -6.56 13.18
C ALA A 42 -23.44 -5.21 12.45
N ILE A 43 -22.35 -4.84 11.78
CA ILE A 43 -22.25 -3.59 11.03
C ILE A 43 -22.41 -3.78 9.52
N LEU A 44 -22.15 -4.98 8.98
CA LEU A 44 -22.33 -5.27 7.55
C LEU A 44 -22.76 -6.72 7.32
N SER A 45 -23.61 -6.96 6.31
CA SER A 45 -24.12 -8.30 5.96
C SER A 45 -23.47 -8.96 4.73
N GLU A 46 -22.62 -8.24 3.99
CA GLU A 46 -22.04 -8.70 2.71
C GLU A 46 -20.51 -8.78 2.78
N CYS A 47 -19.96 -9.43 3.80
CA CYS A 47 -18.52 -9.58 4.02
C CYS A 47 -18.07 -11.00 3.68
N SER A 48 -17.43 -11.19 2.53
CA SER A 48 -16.80 -12.48 2.19
C SER A 48 -15.51 -12.68 2.99
N CYS A 49 -14.67 -11.65 3.07
CA CYS A 49 -13.43 -11.63 3.85
C CYS A 49 -13.16 -10.23 4.40
N LEU A 50 -12.63 -10.15 5.61
CA LEU A 50 -12.15 -8.90 6.21
C LEU A 50 -10.66 -8.78 5.92
N ASN A 51 -10.26 -7.89 5.00
CA ASN A 51 -8.87 -7.80 4.57
C ASN A 51 -8.02 -6.93 5.51
N THR A 52 -8.52 -5.76 5.91
CA THR A 52 -7.80 -4.89 6.83
C THR A 52 -8.72 -3.90 7.54
N VAL A 53 -8.25 -3.40 8.68
CA VAL A 53 -8.81 -2.24 9.37
C VAL A 53 -7.68 -1.25 9.60
N ILE A 54 -7.90 0.01 9.21
CA ILE A 54 -6.91 1.07 9.22
C ILE A 54 -7.38 2.15 10.20
N LEU A 55 -6.54 2.47 11.18
CA LEU A 55 -6.68 3.65 12.02
C LEU A 55 -5.85 4.78 11.40
N THR A 56 -6.51 5.86 11.01
CA THR A 56 -5.84 7.05 10.48
C THR A 56 -5.38 7.98 11.61
N ASN A 57 -4.43 8.87 11.32
CA ASN A 57 -3.94 9.89 12.28
C ASN A 57 -5.05 10.81 12.83
N ASN A 58 -6.17 10.93 12.13
CA ASN A 58 -7.32 11.73 12.55
C ASN A 58 -8.33 10.90 13.38
N ASN A 59 -7.91 9.74 13.90
CA ASN A 59 -8.74 8.77 14.62
C ASN A 59 -9.95 8.25 13.81
N ILE A 60 -9.92 8.37 12.47
CA ILE A 60 -10.95 7.77 11.59
C ILE A 60 -10.55 6.32 11.37
N ILE A 61 -11.53 5.42 11.53
CA ILE A 61 -11.37 4.00 11.29
C ILE A 61 -11.93 3.68 9.91
N SER A 62 -11.11 3.12 9.04
CA SER A 62 -11.52 2.62 7.73
C SER A 62 -11.44 1.10 7.72
N VAL A 63 -12.47 0.45 7.19
CA VAL A 63 -12.54 -1.01 7.07
C VAL A 63 -12.53 -1.38 5.60
N ILE A 64 -11.64 -2.29 5.20
CA ILE A 64 -11.58 -2.78 3.82
C ILE A 64 -11.94 -4.26 3.81
N ILE A 65 -13.00 -4.60 3.07
CA ILE A 65 -13.50 -5.97 2.92
C ILE A 65 -13.46 -6.42 1.47
N THR A 66 -13.53 -7.73 1.27
CA THR A 66 -13.95 -8.32 0.01
C THR A 66 -15.42 -8.68 0.16
N ASN A 67 -16.29 -8.11 -0.67
CA ASN A 67 -17.71 -8.45 -0.66
C ASN A 67 -17.97 -9.82 -1.29
N THR A 68 -19.22 -10.29 -1.25
CA THR A 68 -19.63 -11.56 -1.85
C THR A 68 -19.48 -11.59 -3.38
N ASN A 69 -19.39 -10.43 -4.03
CA ASN A 69 -19.14 -10.29 -5.47
C ASN A 69 -17.64 -10.34 -5.83
N GLY A 70 -16.75 -10.47 -4.85
CA GLY A 70 -15.29 -10.46 -5.07
C GLY A 70 -14.71 -9.06 -5.29
N GLU A 71 -15.40 -8.01 -4.87
CA GLU A 71 -14.95 -6.62 -4.96
C GLU A 71 -14.34 -6.18 -3.63
N LEU A 72 -13.23 -5.47 -3.72
CA LEU A 72 -12.58 -4.81 -2.60
C LEU A 72 -13.32 -3.50 -2.33
N VAL A 73 -13.92 -3.37 -1.15
CA VAL A 73 -14.73 -2.20 -0.78
C VAL A 73 -14.18 -1.59 0.51
N LEU A 74 -13.94 -0.28 0.48
CA LEU A 74 -13.55 0.52 1.63
C LEU A 74 -14.79 1.14 2.25
N TYR A 75 -14.91 1.02 3.56
CA TYR A 75 -15.90 1.71 4.38
C TYR A 75 -15.21 2.62 5.39
N ASN A 76 -15.85 3.73 5.75
CA ASN A 76 -15.43 4.56 6.88
C ASN A 76 -16.40 4.42 8.04
N ILE A 77 -15.85 4.33 9.25
CA ILE A 77 -16.59 4.28 10.50
C ILE A 77 -16.45 5.61 11.21
N LEU A 78 -17.59 6.24 11.51
CA LEU A 78 -17.69 7.44 12.33
C LEU A 78 -18.69 7.16 13.45
N LYS A 79 -18.34 7.48 14.69
CA LYS A 79 -19.21 7.24 15.86
C LYS A 79 -19.80 5.82 15.88
N TYR A 80 -18.96 4.83 15.56
CA TYR A 80 -19.32 3.40 15.57
C TYR A 80 -20.33 2.99 14.48
N GLU A 81 -20.58 3.80 13.46
CA GLU A 81 -21.47 3.49 12.34
C GLU A 81 -20.77 3.64 10.99
N LEU A 82 -21.19 2.86 9.99
CA LEU A 82 -20.68 2.96 8.62
C LEU A 82 -21.30 4.17 7.93
N VAL A 83 -20.47 5.08 7.41
CA VAL A 83 -20.94 6.36 6.83
C VAL A 83 -20.84 6.38 5.31
N SER A 84 -19.81 5.75 4.74
CA SER A 84 -19.52 5.81 3.30
C SER A 84 -18.90 4.52 2.83
N SER A 85 -19.17 4.14 1.58
CA SER A 85 -18.53 3.02 0.89
C SER A 85 -17.91 3.46 -0.44
N ILE A 86 -16.76 2.87 -0.78
CA ILE A 86 -16.06 3.10 -2.05
C ILE A 86 -15.58 1.75 -2.57
N ILE A 87 -15.99 1.40 -3.79
CA ILE A 87 -15.47 0.21 -4.48
C ILE A 87 -14.08 0.55 -5.03
N LEU A 88 -13.07 -0.22 -4.63
CA LEU A 88 -11.68 0.02 -4.97
C LEU A 88 -11.25 -0.73 -6.24
N THR A 89 -11.51 -2.05 -6.29
CA THR A 89 -11.11 -2.93 -7.40
C THR A 89 -11.75 -4.31 -7.25
N LYS A 90 -11.72 -5.14 -8.30
CA LYS A 90 -12.04 -6.58 -8.21
C LYS A 90 -10.82 -7.38 -7.77
N VAL A 91 -11.06 -8.40 -6.94
CA VAL A 91 -10.03 -9.32 -6.42
C VAL A 91 -9.98 -10.56 -7.30
N SER A 92 -8.77 -11.02 -7.64
CA SER A 92 -8.60 -12.29 -8.36
C SER A 92 -8.96 -13.48 -7.47
N GLN A 93 -9.59 -14.51 -8.04
CA GLN A 93 -9.93 -15.75 -7.34
C GLN A 93 -8.72 -16.50 -6.77
N SER A 94 -7.53 -16.29 -7.35
CA SER A 94 -6.28 -16.92 -6.93
C SER A 94 -5.59 -16.21 -5.74
N THR A 95 -6.17 -15.10 -5.27
CA THR A 95 -5.62 -14.31 -4.15
C THR A 95 -5.93 -14.98 -2.82
N LYS A 96 -4.91 -15.26 -2.01
CA LYS A 96 -5.09 -15.99 -0.73
C LYS A 96 -5.10 -15.12 0.52
N TYR A 97 -4.27 -14.10 0.54
CA TYR A 97 -4.10 -13.19 1.67
C TYR A 97 -3.89 -11.79 1.13
N ILE A 98 -4.52 -10.79 1.74
CA ILE A 98 -4.42 -9.38 1.38
C ILE A 98 -4.20 -8.59 2.67
N ASP A 99 -3.25 -7.67 2.65
CA ASP A 99 -3.12 -6.63 3.66
C ASP A 99 -2.92 -5.29 2.96
N ILE A 100 -3.51 -4.23 3.52
CA ILE A 100 -3.58 -2.93 2.89
C ILE A 100 -3.25 -1.88 3.92
N VAL A 101 -2.40 -0.94 3.52
CA VAL A 101 -2.00 0.16 4.38
C VAL A 101 -2.16 1.50 3.66
N SER A 102 -2.44 2.55 4.41
CA SER A 102 -2.67 3.90 3.87
C SER A 102 -1.47 4.80 4.16
N ILE A 103 -0.91 5.43 3.12
CA ILE A 103 0.15 6.44 3.23
C ILE A 103 -0.09 7.54 2.21
N ASN A 104 -0.06 8.80 2.63
CA ASN A 104 -0.20 9.98 1.75
C ASN A 104 -1.41 9.89 0.81
N ASN A 105 -2.57 9.52 1.35
CA ASN A 105 -3.84 9.35 0.61
C ASN A 105 -3.78 8.32 -0.53
N CYS A 106 -2.83 7.39 -0.51
CA CYS A 106 -2.78 6.24 -1.40
C CYS A 106 -2.90 4.95 -0.58
N LEU A 107 -3.52 3.93 -1.17
CA LEU A 107 -3.59 2.60 -0.57
C LEU A 107 -2.51 1.71 -1.18
N TYR A 108 -1.69 1.12 -0.33
CA TYR A 108 -0.63 0.19 -0.68
C TYR A 108 -1.12 -1.21 -0.40
N ILE A 109 -1.36 -1.99 -1.46
CA ILE A 109 -2.01 -3.28 -1.42
C ILE A 109 -0.95 -4.37 -1.56
N PHE A 110 -0.84 -5.22 -0.55
CA PHE A 110 0.00 -6.41 -0.57
C PHE A 110 -0.88 -7.64 -0.63
N TYR A 111 -0.53 -8.60 -1.47
CA TYR A 111 -1.29 -9.82 -1.54
C TYR A 111 -0.46 -11.01 -2.00
N ILE A 112 -0.94 -12.21 -1.69
CA ILE A 112 -0.32 -13.45 -2.12
C ILE A 112 -1.16 -14.06 -3.21
N ASN A 113 -0.49 -14.37 -4.32
CA ASN A 113 -1.06 -15.13 -5.40
C ASN A 113 -0.35 -16.48 -5.50
N GLU A 114 -1.12 -17.57 -5.57
CA GLU A 114 -0.57 -18.90 -5.79
C GLU A 114 -0.57 -19.22 -7.27
N ASN A 115 0.62 -19.36 -7.84
CA ASN A 115 0.81 -19.82 -9.21
C ASN A 115 1.70 -21.07 -9.17
N ASN A 116 1.25 -22.19 -9.74
CA ASN A 116 2.03 -23.44 -9.85
C ASN A 116 2.66 -23.90 -8.52
N ASN A 117 1.90 -23.90 -7.43
CA ASN A 117 2.35 -24.23 -6.06
C ASN A 117 3.43 -23.31 -5.47
N THR A 118 3.70 -22.16 -6.11
CA THR A 118 4.55 -21.12 -5.55
C THR A 118 3.69 -19.96 -5.06
N ASN A 119 3.93 -19.55 -3.81
CA ASN A 119 3.27 -18.38 -3.23
C ASN A 119 4.16 -17.17 -3.45
N THR A 120 3.73 -16.26 -4.31
CA THR A 120 4.46 -15.03 -4.62
C THR A 120 3.79 -13.85 -3.94
N LEU A 121 4.58 -13.03 -3.25
CA LEU A 121 4.16 -11.77 -2.67
C LEU A 121 4.10 -10.70 -3.76
N TYR A 122 2.93 -10.13 -3.97
CA TYR A 122 2.69 -9.04 -4.90
C TYR A 122 2.41 -7.73 -4.18
N PHE A 123 2.68 -6.64 -4.89
CA PHE A 123 2.50 -5.28 -4.45
C PHE A 123 1.85 -4.43 -5.53
N ARG A 124 0.88 -3.60 -5.12
CA ARG A 124 0.22 -2.59 -5.97
C ARG A 124 -0.04 -1.32 -5.19
N ILE A 125 -0.15 -0.20 -5.91
CA ILE A 125 -0.52 1.10 -5.36
C ILE A 125 -1.84 1.51 -6.01
N LEU A 126 -2.83 1.83 -5.19
CA LEU A 126 -4.03 2.52 -5.60
C LEU A 126 -3.87 4.00 -5.23
N ASN A 127 -3.80 4.86 -6.24
CA ASN A 127 -3.65 6.29 -6.03
C ASN A 127 -4.98 6.96 -5.64
N ASN A 128 -4.91 8.25 -5.33
CA ASN A 128 -6.06 9.10 -4.99
C ASN A 128 -7.13 9.19 -6.11
N ASN A 129 -6.77 8.93 -7.36
CA ASN A 129 -7.70 8.88 -8.49
C ASN A 129 -8.34 7.49 -8.68
N LEU A 130 -8.17 6.58 -7.71
CA LEU A 130 -8.63 5.19 -7.77
C LEU A 130 -8.04 4.39 -8.95
N ILE A 131 -6.86 4.80 -9.43
CA ILE A 131 -6.11 4.09 -10.47
C ILE A 131 -5.13 3.13 -9.81
N LEU A 132 -5.25 1.85 -10.17
CA LEU A 132 -4.45 0.77 -9.61
C LEU A 132 -3.23 0.51 -10.50
N SER A 133 -2.03 0.59 -9.91
CA SER A 133 -0.76 0.30 -10.59
C SER A 133 -0.71 -1.14 -11.14
N PRO A 134 0.14 -1.49 -12.11
CA PRO A 134 0.35 -2.88 -12.48
C PRO A 134 0.88 -3.70 -11.28
N PRO A 135 0.62 -5.02 -11.25
CA PRO A 135 1.11 -5.91 -10.18
C PRO A 135 2.63 -6.07 -10.25
N LEU A 136 3.30 -5.81 -9.12
CA LEU A 136 4.74 -6.03 -8.96
C LEU A 136 4.99 -7.26 -8.09
N ALA A 137 5.67 -8.28 -8.63
CA ALA A 137 6.13 -9.43 -7.86
C ALA A 137 7.37 -9.05 -7.03
N LEU A 138 7.32 -9.22 -5.71
CA LEU A 138 8.43 -8.89 -4.82
C LEU A 138 9.36 -10.07 -4.57
N ASP A 139 8.82 -11.20 -4.12
CA ASP A 139 9.56 -12.43 -3.81
C ASP A 139 8.61 -13.62 -3.68
N ASN A 140 9.17 -14.83 -3.72
CA ASN A 140 8.48 -16.06 -3.32
C ASN A 140 8.64 -16.25 -1.80
N ILE A 141 7.55 -16.54 -1.10
CA ILE A 141 7.50 -16.55 0.36
C ILE A 141 6.92 -17.85 0.92
N GLU A 142 7.32 -18.19 2.16
CA GLU A 142 6.74 -19.33 2.88
C GLU A 142 5.35 -18.94 3.41
N TYR A 143 4.34 -19.73 3.05
CA TYR A 143 2.94 -19.40 3.28
C TYR A 143 2.27 -20.23 4.39
N LYS A 144 3.05 -21.03 5.13
CA LYS A 144 2.49 -21.92 6.17
C LYS A 144 2.13 -21.19 7.46
N ASN A 145 2.59 -19.95 7.64
CA ASN A 145 2.36 -19.18 8.84
C ASN A 145 1.01 -18.46 8.79
N GLU A 146 0.39 -18.25 9.96
CA GLU A 146 -0.89 -17.52 10.05
C GLU A 146 -0.76 -16.08 9.51
N LEU A 147 0.42 -15.48 9.64
CA LEU A 147 0.79 -14.17 9.11
C LEU A 147 1.95 -14.35 8.11
N PRO A 148 1.65 -14.47 6.81
CA PRO A 148 2.66 -14.81 5.81
C PRO A 148 3.63 -13.66 5.50
N PHE A 149 3.19 -12.42 5.73
CA PHE A 149 4.02 -11.23 5.76
C PHE A 149 3.46 -10.22 6.77
N ILE A 150 4.27 -9.24 7.16
CA ILE A 150 3.92 -8.15 8.07
C ILE A 150 4.28 -6.84 7.39
N VAL A 151 3.31 -5.95 7.22
CA VAL A 151 3.54 -4.60 6.71
C VAL A 151 3.69 -3.66 7.90
N ASN A 152 4.71 -2.80 7.87
CA ASN A 152 4.96 -1.83 8.92
C ASN A 152 5.16 -0.44 8.31
N ILE A 153 4.48 0.55 8.90
CA ILE A 153 4.59 1.97 8.56
C ILE A 153 5.17 2.70 9.75
N GLN A 154 6.30 3.36 9.55
CA GLN A 154 6.84 4.28 10.54
C GLN A 154 7.47 5.48 9.86
N ASN A 155 7.14 6.70 10.32
CA ASN A 155 7.62 7.95 9.73
C ASN A 155 7.44 8.02 8.21
N TYR A 156 6.31 7.53 7.70
CA TYR A 156 6.01 7.40 6.26
C TYR A 156 6.94 6.44 5.49
N GLU A 157 7.87 5.73 6.15
CA GLU A 157 8.61 4.62 5.57
C GLU A 157 7.74 3.36 5.58
N LEU A 158 7.54 2.79 4.39
CA LEU A 158 6.82 1.53 4.21
C LEU A 158 7.82 0.38 4.15
N THR A 159 7.62 -0.62 5.00
CA THR A 159 8.42 -1.83 5.03
C THR A 159 7.53 -3.06 5.00
N VAL A 160 7.98 -4.11 4.30
CA VAL A 160 7.30 -5.41 4.28
C VAL A 160 8.28 -6.48 4.70
N CYS A 161 7.87 -7.29 5.66
CA CYS A 161 8.70 -8.28 6.32
C CYS A 161 8.09 -9.65 6.12
N TYR A 162 8.90 -10.64 5.77
CA TYR A 162 8.43 -11.96 5.40
C TYR A 162 9.56 -12.98 5.48
N ILE A 163 9.18 -14.25 5.39
CA ILE A 163 10.11 -15.36 5.28
C ILE A 163 10.22 -15.73 3.81
N LYS A 164 11.43 -15.56 3.25
CA LYS A 164 11.68 -15.95 1.87
C LYS A 164 11.61 -17.47 1.74
N ASN A 165 10.96 -17.96 0.69
CA ASN A 165 10.89 -19.38 0.38
C ASN A 165 12.26 -19.86 -0.14
N SER A 166 13.13 -20.21 0.78
CA SER A 166 14.49 -20.70 0.54
C SER A 166 14.92 -21.64 1.66
N TYR A 167 16.01 -22.37 1.45
CA TYR A 167 16.67 -23.14 2.51
C TYR A 167 18.10 -22.59 2.72
N PRO A 168 18.46 -22.15 3.95
CA PRO A 168 17.63 -22.05 5.15
C PRO A 168 16.48 -21.04 5.02
N ASN A 169 15.51 -21.09 5.95
CA ASN A 169 14.41 -20.13 6.02
C ASN A 169 14.99 -18.75 6.36
N LEU A 170 14.86 -17.77 5.45
CA LEU A 170 15.46 -16.45 5.61
C LEU A 170 14.39 -15.47 6.07
N LEU A 171 14.54 -14.94 7.28
CA LEU A 171 13.71 -13.83 7.78
C LEU A 171 14.37 -12.52 7.36
N GLY A 172 13.58 -11.65 6.73
CA GLY A 172 14.08 -10.36 6.29
C GLY A 172 12.97 -9.42 5.88
N TYR A 173 13.37 -8.29 5.32
CA TYR A 173 12.45 -7.22 4.94
C TYR A 173 12.91 -6.46 3.71
N ARG A 174 11.96 -5.80 3.05
CA ARG A 174 12.24 -4.79 2.02
C ARG A 174 11.69 -3.45 2.45
N LYS A 175 12.37 -2.38 2.05
CA LYS A 175 11.93 -0.98 2.23
C LYS A 175 11.44 -0.42 0.91
N PHE A 176 10.33 0.30 0.94
CA PHE A 176 9.82 1.01 -0.22
C PHE A 176 10.43 2.41 -0.28
N ASN A 177 11.04 2.76 -1.41
CA ASN A 177 11.49 4.11 -1.70
C ASN A 177 10.42 4.83 -2.51
N GLN A 178 9.65 5.70 -1.86
CA GLN A 178 8.58 6.47 -2.49
C GLN A 178 9.08 7.35 -3.64
N ARG A 179 10.26 7.99 -3.50
CA ARG A 179 10.82 8.90 -4.51
C ARG A 179 11.19 8.18 -5.80
N LYS A 180 11.70 6.95 -5.69
CA LYS A 180 12.08 6.10 -6.82
C LYS A 180 10.97 5.14 -7.26
N THR A 181 9.83 5.14 -6.54
CA THR A 181 8.75 4.16 -6.71
C THR A 181 9.25 2.72 -6.81
N SER A 182 10.27 2.38 -5.99
CA SER A 182 11.02 1.13 -6.11
C SER A 182 11.27 0.51 -4.74
N TRP A 183 11.37 -0.81 -4.70
CA TRP A 183 11.73 -1.55 -3.50
C TRP A 183 13.23 -1.74 -3.37
N SER A 184 13.73 -1.76 -2.14
CA SER A 184 15.09 -2.22 -1.86
C SER A 184 15.26 -3.70 -2.21
N ASN A 185 16.51 -4.13 -2.30
CA ASN A 185 16.83 -5.55 -2.21
C ASN A 185 16.33 -6.14 -0.88
N PHE A 186 16.21 -7.46 -0.82
CA PHE A 186 15.86 -8.18 0.40
C PHE A 186 16.99 -8.02 1.44
N ASN A 187 16.67 -7.37 2.56
CA ASN A 187 17.58 -7.21 3.68
C ASN A 187 17.41 -8.39 4.64
N LEU A 188 18.42 -9.25 4.70
CA LEU A 188 18.44 -10.39 5.60
C LEU A 188 18.60 -9.93 7.06
N LEU A 189 17.74 -10.45 7.95
CA LEU A 189 17.85 -10.23 9.40
C LEU A 189 18.46 -11.43 10.09
N ASP A 190 17.88 -12.59 9.84
CA ASP A 190 18.29 -13.85 10.43
C ASP A 190 17.90 -15.04 9.57
N SER A 191 18.41 -16.20 9.92
CA SER A 191 18.13 -17.44 9.20
C SER A 191 17.92 -18.61 10.15
N SER A 192 17.07 -19.54 9.75
CA SER A 192 16.82 -20.78 10.49
C SER A 192 16.76 -21.98 9.55
N TYR A 193 17.55 -23.00 9.85
CA TYR A 193 17.44 -24.31 9.19
C TYR A 193 16.15 -25.06 9.57
N TYR A 194 15.44 -24.58 10.59
CA TYR A 194 14.19 -25.14 11.07
C TYR A 194 13.00 -24.25 10.66
N PRO A 195 11.81 -24.82 10.48
CA PRO A 195 10.59 -24.06 10.20
C PRO A 195 10.35 -22.99 11.27
N ILE A 196 10.17 -21.75 10.81
CA ILE A 196 9.76 -20.62 11.65
C ILE A 196 8.24 -20.63 11.70
N VAL A 197 7.67 -20.67 12.91
CA VAL A 197 6.23 -20.86 13.16
C VAL A 197 5.52 -19.54 13.41
N ASP A 198 6.20 -18.59 14.06
CA ASP A 198 5.70 -17.25 14.33
C ASP A 198 6.85 -16.27 14.30
N TYR A 199 6.57 -15.01 13.94
CA TYR A 199 7.55 -13.94 13.99
C TYR A 199 6.87 -12.60 14.26
N CYS A 200 7.64 -11.69 14.81
CA CYS A 200 7.27 -10.32 15.06
C CYS A 200 8.44 -9.44 14.67
N ILE A 201 8.14 -8.29 14.11
CA ILE A 201 9.14 -7.31 13.73
C ILE A 201 8.61 -5.91 13.99
N MET A 202 9.50 -5.07 14.45
CA MET A 202 9.22 -3.68 14.71
C MET A 202 10.41 -2.83 14.29
N THR A 203 10.10 -1.65 13.76
CA THR A 203 11.08 -0.59 13.58
C THR A 203 10.74 0.51 14.58
N TYR A 204 11.76 1.09 15.21
CA TYR A 204 11.60 2.23 16.11
C TYR A 204 12.86 3.07 16.17
N LYS A 205 12.76 4.38 15.87
CA LYS A 205 13.89 5.33 15.90
C LYS A 205 15.18 4.76 15.24
N ASN A 206 15.04 4.22 14.03
CA ASN A 206 16.11 3.56 13.26
C ASN A 206 16.67 2.25 13.86
N THR A 207 16.12 1.76 14.96
CA THR A 207 16.42 0.44 15.52
C THR A 207 15.41 -0.56 14.97
N LEU A 208 15.90 -1.67 14.44
CA LEU A 208 15.04 -2.77 14.00
C LEU A 208 15.12 -3.89 15.02
N ILE A 209 13.96 -4.35 15.48
CA ILE A 209 13.82 -5.37 16.50
C ILE A 209 12.97 -6.47 15.92
N TYR A 210 13.45 -7.70 16.00
CA TYR A 210 12.69 -8.85 15.53
C TYR A 210 12.76 -9.97 16.54
N SER A 211 11.71 -10.78 16.57
CA SER A 211 11.69 -12.04 17.27
C SER A 211 11.01 -13.10 16.41
N PHE A 212 11.50 -14.33 16.45
CA PHE A 212 10.83 -15.43 15.76
C PHE A 212 10.93 -16.73 16.55
N ILE A 213 9.92 -17.57 16.38
CA ILE A 213 9.81 -18.88 17.01
C ILE A 213 10.12 -19.94 15.97
N PHE A 214 11.04 -20.86 16.28
CA PHE A 214 11.33 -22.02 15.44
C PHE A 214 11.28 -23.31 16.24
N TYR A 215 10.99 -24.41 15.55
CA TYR A 215 10.84 -25.73 16.15
C TYR A 215 12.06 -26.62 15.89
N LYS A 216 12.74 -27.03 16.96
CA LYS A 216 13.91 -27.92 16.90
C LYS A 216 13.78 -29.01 17.95
N GLN A 217 13.85 -30.28 17.51
CA GLN A 217 13.89 -31.46 18.40
C GLN A 217 12.77 -31.47 19.47
N GLN A 218 11.52 -31.27 19.05
CA GLN A 218 10.38 -31.23 19.98
C GLN A 218 10.43 -30.12 21.03
N LYS A 219 11.21 -29.07 20.79
CA LYS A 219 11.23 -27.85 21.60
C LYS A 219 11.05 -26.64 20.71
N ARG A 220 10.46 -25.59 21.26
CA ARG A 220 10.35 -24.28 20.61
C ARG A 220 11.40 -23.35 21.17
N TYR A 221 12.00 -22.58 20.28
CA TYR A 221 13.03 -21.60 20.61
C TYR A 221 12.58 -20.25 20.12
N ILE A 222 12.82 -19.22 20.91
CA ILE A 222 12.55 -17.84 20.54
C ILE A 222 13.89 -17.17 20.29
N GLN A 223 14.14 -16.80 19.04
CA GLN A 223 15.29 -15.99 18.65
C GLN A 223 14.89 -14.52 18.71
N LEU A 224 15.69 -13.69 19.37
CA LEU A 224 15.55 -12.23 19.39
C LEU A 224 16.77 -11.61 18.69
N GLY A 225 16.53 -10.61 17.85
CA GLY A 225 17.59 -9.75 17.36
C GLY A 225 17.25 -8.27 17.47
N LEU A 226 18.27 -7.47 17.74
CA LEU A 226 18.21 -6.02 17.80
C LEU A 226 19.32 -5.43 16.93
N SER A 227 18.92 -4.63 15.95
CA SER A 227 19.81 -3.98 14.99
C SER A 227 19.91 -2.50 15.30
N SER A 228 21.14 -2.04 15.59
CA SER A 228 21.48 -0.63 15.74
C SER A 228 22.50 -0.26 14.65
N GLY A 229 22.03 0.10 13.45
CA GLY A 229 22.90 0.36 12.30
C GLY A 229 23.27 -0.91 11.53
N ALA A 230 24.57 -1.11 11.25
CA ALA A 230 25.05 -2.21 10.41
C ALA A 230 25.16 -3.57 11.15
N GLU A 231 25.19 -3.56 12.48
CA GLU A 231 25.32 -4.78 13.29
C GLU A 231 23.99 -5.22 13.90
N ILE A 232 23.76 -6.53 13.92
CA ILE A 232 22.60 -7.18 14.55
C ILE A 232 23.09 -7.98 15.76
N LYS A 233 22.71 -7.53 16.95
CA LYS A 233 22.93 -8.26 18.21
C LYS A 233 21.84 -9.28 18.39
N ARG A 234 22.22 -10.53 18.69
CA ARG A 234 21.31 -11.69 18.75
C ARG A 234 21.30 -12.29 20.14
N ASN A 235 20.13 -12.73 20.58
CA ASN A 235 19.95 -13.47 21.82
C ASN A 235 18.96 -14.62 21.59
N LEU A 236 19.30 -15.82 22.08
CA LEU A 236 18.50 -17.03 21.91
C LEU A 236 17.86 -17.39 23.26
N ILE A 237 16.54 -17.51 23.27
CA ILE A 237 15.77 -17.96 24.43
C ILE A 237 15.30 -19.38 24.15
N GLN A 238 15.65 -20.28 25.06
CA GLN A 238 15.13 -21.63 25.04
C GLN A 238 13.82 -21.68 25.84
N SER A 239 12.71 -22.00 25.18
CA SER A 239 11.47 -22.35 25.87
C SER A 239 11.62 -23.79 26.38
N THR A 240 11.29 -24.02 27.65
CA THR A 240 11.33 -25.38 28.22
C THR A 240 10.10 -26.20 27.87
N ASN A 241 8.98 -25.55 27.51
CA ASN A 241 7.68 -26.19 27.29
C ASN A 241 7.14 -26.05 25.86
N ASN A 242 6.34 -27.05 25.43
CA ASN A 242 5.79 -27.19 24.07
C ASN A 242 4.74 -26.16 23.65
N ILE A 243 4.42 -25.16 24.49
CA ILE A 243 3.24 -24.29 24.33
C ILE A 243 3.58 -22.88 23.82
N ALA A 244 4.85 -22.54 23.57
CA ALA A 244 5.21 -21.22 23.02
C ALA A 244 4.73 -21.05 21.56
N GLN A 245 3.46 -20.69 21.35
CA GLN A 245 2.85 -20.57 20.03
C GLN A 245 3.09 -19.21 19.39
N TYR A 246 3.06 -18.14 20.19
CA TYR A 246 3.14 -16.77 19.69
C TYR A 246 4.06 -15.91 20.55
N ASN A 247 4.70 -14.95 19.90
CA ASN A 247 5.42 -13.85 20.53
C ASN A 247 4.86 -12.50 20.09
N ASN A 248 5.10 -11.48 20.90
CA ASN A 248 4.79 -10.10 20.55
C ASN A 248 5.86 -9.14 21.07
N LEU A 249 6.21 -8.15 20.25
CA LEU A 249 7.14 -7.06 20.59
C LEU A 249 6.35 -5.78 20.80
N ILE A 250 6.71 -5.03 21.84
CA ILE A 250 5.93 -3.90 22.31
C ILE A 250 6.85 -2.80 22.81
N ILE A 251 6.53 -1.55 22.48
CA ILE A 251 7.19 -0.37 23.02
C ILE A 251 6.16 0.47 23.77
N LEU A 252 6.51 0.89 24.98
CA LEU A 252 5.72 1.80 25.81
C LEU A 252 6.33 3.20 25.82
N SER A 253 5.52 4.21 26.17
CA SER A 253 6.01 5.56 26.46
C SER A 253 7.23 5.51 27.38
N LYS A 254 8.34 6.15 26.97
CA LYS A 254 9.73 6.09 27.51
C LYS A 254 10.72 5.18 26.75
N ASP A 255 10.41 4.75 25.53
CA ASP A 255 11.34 3.98 24.66
C ASP A 255 11.75 2.61 25.22
N LEU A 256 10.96 2.06 26.17
CA LEU A 256 11.21 0.75 26.74
C LEU A 256 10.60 -0.33 25.85
N ILE A 257 11.42 -1.31 25.47
CA ILE A 257 11.02 -2.43 24.61
C ILE A 257 10.75 -3.66 25.49
N PHE A 258 9.64 -4.33 25.24
CA PHE A 258 9.24 -5.55 25.92
C PHE A 258 8.97 -6.68 24.91
N LEU A 259 9.39 -7.89 25.26
CA LEU A 259 8.94 -9.12 24.62
C LEU A 259 7.89 -9.77 25.51
N THR A 260 6.71 -10.01 24.94
CA THR A 260 5.66 -10.81 25.56
C THR A 260 5.57 -12.16 24.86
N TYR A 261 5.59 -13.26 25.61
CA TYR A 261 5.44 -14.60 25.06
C TYR A 261 4.83 -15.55 26.09
N VAL A 262 4.17 -16.61 25.62
CA VAL A 262 3.64 -17.67 26.49
C VAL A 262 4.63 -18.82 26.54
N ASP A 263 4.95 -19.32 27.72
CA ASP A 263 5.80 -20.50 27.93
C ASP A 263 5.12 -21.45 28.91
N GLY A 264 4.59 -22.56 28.40
CA GLY A 264 3.73 -23.46 29.18
C GLY A 264 2.42 -22.77 29.56
N CYS A 265 2.14 -22.72 30.86
CA CYS A 265 0.96 -22.07 31.44
C CYS A 265 1.30 -20.70 32.05
N VAL A 266 2.29 -19.99 31.51
CA VAL A 266 2.73 -18.69 32.04
C VAL A 266 2.92 -17.70 30.89
N LEU A 267 2.30 -16.53 31.00
CA LEU A 267 2.59 -15.38 30.15
C LEU A 267 3.78 -14.63 30.75
N LYS A 268 4.88 -14.54 30.00
CA LYS A 268 6.11 -13.88 30.39
C LYS A 268 6.24 -12.55 29.68
N ILE A 269 6.59 -11.51 30.45
CA ILE A 269 6.91 -10.17 29.95
C ILE A 269 8.34 -9.87 30.38
N ASN A 270 9.22 -9.68 29.40
CA ASN A 270 10.63 -9.38 29.62
C ASN A 270 10.97 -8.04 28.98
N GLN A 271 11.66 -7.16 29.71
CA GLN A 271 12.24 -5.95 29.16
C GLN A 271 13.51 -6.28 28.39
N ILE A 272 13.69 -5.64 27.24
CA ILE A 272 14.86 -5.78 26.38
C ILE A 272 15.72 -4.52 26.52
N ASN A 273 17.00 -4.70 26.85
CA ASN A 273 17.94 -3.59 26.88
C ASN A 273 18.69 -3.41 25.55
N ALA A 274 19.45 -2.32 25.41
CA ALA A 274 20.24 -2.00 24.20
C ALA A 274 21.31 -3.06 23.83
N SER A 275 21.63 -3.98 24.75
CA SER A 275 22.53 -5.11 24.50
C SER A 275 21.80 -6.39 24.07
N SER A 276 20.50 -6.33 23.78
CA SER A 276 19.61 -7.48 23.52
C SER A 276 19.48 -8.46 24.70
N LYS A 277 19.96 -8.09 25.89
CA LYS A 277 19.77 -8.86 27.11
C LYS A 277 18.37 -8.61 27.66
N MET A 278 17.80 -9.66 28.21
CA MET A 278 16.46 -9.65 28.78
C MET A 278 16.50 -9.54 30.29
N GLN A 279 15.62 -8.72 30.83
CA GLN A 279 15.32 -8.64 32.25
C GLN A 279 13.86 -9.08 32.45
N PRO A 280 13.59 -10.13 33.24
CA PRO A 280 12.22 -10.53 33.53
C PRO A 280 11.51 -9.43 34.32
N VAL A 281 10.28 -9.15 33.94
CA VAL A 281 9.48 -8.06 34.49
C VAL A 281 8.22 -8.58 35.17
N CYS A 282 7.46 -9.41 34.46
CA CYS A 282 6.21 -9.94 34.97
C CYS A 282 5.98 -11.35 34.44
N GLU A 283 5.51 -12.24 35.30
CA GLU A 283 5.04 -13.58 34.94
C GLU A 283 3.62 -13.74 35.45
N ILE A 284 2.69 -14.07 34.55
CA ILE A 284 1.27 -14.20 34.86
C ILE A 284 0.88 -15.67 34.65
N PRO A 285 0.40 -16.37 35.70
CA PRO A 285 -0.09 -17.73 35.56
C PRO A 285 -1.35 -17.77 34.69
N LEU A 286 -1.38 -18.71 33.75
CA LEU A 286 -2.48 -18.99 32.83
C LEU A 286 -2.89 -20.46 32.96
N PRO A 287 -3.62 -20.82 34.03
CA PRO A 287 -4.01 -22.21 34.24
C PRO A 287 -5.00 -22.65 33.16
N ASN A 288 -4.86 -23.88 32.64
CA ASN A 288 -5.71 -24.47 31.58
C ASN A 288 -5.98 -23.52 30.40
N ILE A 289 -4.93 -23.23 29.63
CA ILE A 289 -5.06 -22.45 28.39
C ILE A 289 -5.94 -23.20 27.39
N ASN A 290 -7.06 -22.59 27.01
CA ASN A 290 -7.96 -23.11 25.99
C ASN A 290 -7.49 -22.72 24.59
N ARG A 291 -7.08 -21.47 24.42
CA ARG A 291 -6.72 -20.88 23.12
C ARG A 291 -5.79 -19.69 23.27
N ILE A 292 -4.80 -19.58 22.39
CA ILE A 292 -3.98 -18.37 22.22
C ILE A 292 -4.10 -17.96 20.77
N ASN A 293 -4.43 -16.70 20.54
CA ASN A 293 -4.50 -16.11 19.21
C ASN A 293 -3.67 -14.84 19.14
N LYS A 294 -3.04 -14.61 17.99
CA LYS A 294 -2.36 -13.36 17.64
C LYS A 294 -3.16 -12.67 16.53
N TYR A 295 -3.42 -11.38 16.70
CA TYR A 295 -4.24 -10.58 15.78
C TYR A 295 -3.58 -9.25 15.44
N PRO A 296 -3.77 -8.71 14.23
CA PRO A 296 -3.35 -7.35 13.89
C PRO A 296 -3.94 -6.33 14.87
N TYR A 297 -3.10 -5.38 15.28
CA TYR A 297 -3.44 -4.34 16.25
C TYR A 297 -2.91 -2.98 15.80
N GLN A 298 -3.74 -1.95 15.94
CA GLN A 298 -3.32 -0.55 15.79
C GLN A 298 -3.90 0.26 16.95
N SER A 299 -3.15 1.25 17.41
CA SER A 299 -3.57 2.10 18.54
C SER A 299 -3.09 3.53 18.35
N ASN A 300 -3.89 4.49 18.82
CA ASN A 300 -3.47 5.88 18.97
C ASN A 300 -2.89 6.18 20.38
N THR A 301 -2.75 5.16 21.23
CA THR A 301 -2.24 5.31 22.60
C THR A 301 -0.70 5.23 22.65
N ASN A 302 -0.16 5.20 23.86
CA ASN A 302 1.28 5.20 24.13
C ASN A 302 1.98 3.87 23.80
N ILE A 303 1.27 2.90 23.25
CA ILE A 303 1.79 1.58 22.88
C ILE A 303 2.03 1.51 21.39
N THR A 304 3.27 1.17 21.02
CA THR A 304 3.60 0.79 19.65
C THR A 304 3.74 -0.74 19.59
N THR A 305 2.79 -1.39 18.92
CA THR A 305 2.87 -2.81 18.54
C THR A 305 2.02 -3.08 17.31
N SER A 306 2.37 -4.10 16.54
CA SER A 306 1.62 -4.52 15.35
C SER A 306 0.58 -5.59 15.67
N PHE A 307 0.63 -6.19 16.87
CA PHE A 307 -0.24 -7.30 17.23
C PHE A 307 -0.74 -7.22 18.66
N ILE A 308 -1.87 -7.88 18.90
CA ILE A 308 -2.41 -8.17 20.22
C ILE A 308 -2.51 -9.69 20.40
N LEU A 309 -2.24 -10.16 21.61
CA LEU A 309 -2.48 -11.54 22.00
C LEU A 309 -3.81 -11.62 22.74
N GLU A 310 -4.68 -12.51 22.29
CA GLU A 310 -5.92 -12.89 22.97
C GLU A 310 -5.74 -14.31 23.52
N ILE A 311 -5.80 -14.43 24.85
CA ILE A 311 -5.51 -15.67 25.58
C ILE A 311 -6.76 -16.04 26.38
N ALA A 312 -7.40 -17.15 26.02
CA ALA A 312 -8.54 -17.70 26.76
C ALA A 312 -8.09 -18.85 27.68
N PHE A 313 -8.45 -18.78 28.95
CA PHE A 313 -8.05 -19.75 29.99
C PHE A 313 -9.12 -19.82 31.09
N GLN A 314 -9.47 -21.01 31.60
CA GLN A 314 -10.43 -21.19 32.72
C GLN A 314 -11.69 -20.30 32.70
N ASN A 315 -12.26 -20.02 31.52
CA ASN A 315 -13.41 -19.14 31.27
C ASN A 315 -13.16 -17.62 31.36
N GLU A 316 -11.92 -17.21 31.57
CA GLU A 316 -11.47 -15.83 31.43
C GLU A 316 -10.75 -15.61 30.10
N SER A 317 -10.56 -14.35 29.74
CA SER A 317 -9.74 -13.96 28.60
C SER A 317 -8.86 -12.76 28.94
N ILE A 318 -7.58 -12.83 28.58
CA ILE A 318 -6.66 -11.70 28.60
C ILE A 318 -6.48 -11.22 27.17
N LYS A 319 -6.60 -9.90 26.99
CA LYS A 319 -6.14 -9.20 25.78
C LYS A 319 -4.95 -8.34 26.17
N THR A 320 -3.85 -8.43 25.43
CA THR A 320 -2.64 -7.64 25.72
C THR A 320 -2.74 -6.25 25.09
N ASP A 321 -3.72 -5.45 25.52
CA ASP A 321 -3.97 -4.07 25.09
C ASP A 321 -3.26 -3.03 26.00
N ASN A 322 -3.53 -1.74 25.82
CA ASN A 322 -2.93 -0.69 26.65
C ASN A 322 -3.33 -0.79 28.12
N ALA A 323 -4.60 -1.12 28.39
CA ALA A 323 -5.07 -1.34 29.75
C ALA A 323 -4.29 -2.46 30.46
N PHE A 324 -4.05 -3.58 29.77
CA PHE A 324 -3.25 -4.68 30.28
C PHE A 324 -1.82 -4.25 30.62
N TYR A 325 -1.12 -3.60 29.68
CA TYR A 325 0.27 -3.21 29.91
C TYR A 325 0.40 -2.15 31.00
N ASN A 326 -0.48 -1.16 31.04
CA ASN A 326 -0.49 -0.16 32.12
C ASN A 326 -0.71 -0.84 33.49
N LYS A 327 -1.67 -1.76 33.60
CA LYS A 327 -1.92 -2.52 34.83
C LYS A 327 -0.69 -3.30 35.33
N HIS A 328 0.05 -3.92 34.42
CA HIS A 328 1.16 -4.81 34.77
C HIS A 328 2.55 -4.14 34.79
N LEU A 329 2.71 -2.97 34.16
CA LEU A 329 4.02 -2.31 34.00
C LEU A 329 4.14 -0.96 34.73
N ASN A 330 3.05 -0.37 35.21
CA ASN A 330 3.08 0.93 35.91
C ASN A 330 3.96 0.95 37.19
N LYS A 331 4.27 -0.22 37.78
CA LYS A 331 5.22 -0.30 38.92
C LYS A 331 6.68 -0.07 38.53
N ILE A 332 7.06 -0.26 37.27
CA ILE A 332 8.45 -0.04 36.80
C ILE A 332 8.73 1.45 36.58
N THR A 333 7.70 2.25 36.31
CA THR A 333 7.85 3.68 36.05
C THR A 333 8.12 4.55 37.29
N GLU A 334 7.84 4.06 38.51
CA GLU A 334 8.12 4.77 39.78
C GLU A 334 9.55 4.53 40.30
N LEU A 335 10.17 3.39 39.96
CA LEU A 335 11.49 2.98 40.48
C LEU A 335 12.71 3.64 39.79
N ILE A 336 12.51 4.45 38.75
CA ILE A 336 13.61 5.09 37.99
C ILE A 336 13.97 6.48 38.57
N CYS A 337 13.33 6.92 39.66
CA CYS A 337 13.59 8.22 40.32
C CYS A 337 14.42 8.15 41.62
N GLU A 338 15.23 7.12 41.85
CA GLU A 338 16.27 7.19 42.89
C GLU A 338 17.67 6.90 42.32
N PRO A 339 18.61 7.86 42.37
CA PRO A 339 20.00 7.58 42.04
C PRO A 339 20.58 6.69 43.14
N SER A 340 20.91 5.45 42.77
CA SER A 340 21.61 4.52 43.65
C SER A 340 22.97 5.09 44.05
N LYS A 341 23.13 5.38 45.34
CA LYS A 341 24.43 5.63 45.95
C LYS A 341 25.23 4.32 45.92
N LEU A 342 26.26 4.27 45.08
CA LEU A 342 27.33 3.28 45.18
C LEU A 342 28.05 3.47 46.53
N ASN A 343 27.92 2.52 47.44
CA ASN A 343 28.86 2.34 48.53
C ASN A 343 29.86 1.27 48.13
N THR A 344 31.03 1.71 47.68
CA THR A 344 32.26 0.92 47.66
C THR A 344 33.08 1.28 48.89
N THR A 345 33.24 0.34 49.81
CA THR A 345 34.32 0.39 50.82
C THR A 345 35.05 -0.93 50.80
N SER A 346 36.17 -0.94 50.08
CA SER A 346 37.30 -1.83 50.29
C SER A 346 38.03 -1.39 51.57
N THR A 347 38.22 -2.30 52.51
CA THR A 347 39.15 -2.11 53.63
C THR A 347 40.31 -3.09 53.48
N GLU A 348 41.43 -2.57 53.00
CA GLU A 348 42.75 -3.05 53.34
C GLU A 348 43.07 -2.64 54.79
N SER A 349 43.59 -3.56 55.60
CA SER A 349 44.42 -3.18 56.73
C SER A 349 45.50 -4.22 56.99
N ALA A 350 46.72 -3.70 57.07
CA ALA A 350 47.96 -4.41 57.27
C ALA A 350 48.18 -4.75 58.76
N LEU A 351 48.86 -5.88 58.97
CA LEU A 351 49.92 -6.18 59.93
C LEU A 351 50.00 -5.37 61.23
N ASN A 352 50.01 -6.10 62.35
CA ASN A 352 50.90 -5.79 63.47
C ASN A 352 51.41 -7.06 64.15
N SER A 353 52.68 -7.00 64.53
CA SER A 353 53.58 -8.01 65.07
C SER A 353 53.50 -8.18 66.59
N SER A 354 53.82 -9.37 67.11
CA SER A 354 54.51 -9.52 68.41
C SER A 354 55.19 -10.90 68.58
N SER A 355 56.53 -10.87 68.55
CA SER A 355 57.52 -11.49 69.46
C SER A 355 57.45 -12.96 69.94
N GLN A 356 58.53 -13.68 69.58
CA GLN A 356 59.38 -14.63 70.34
C GLN A 356 58.76 -15.92 70.92
N ASN A 357 59.18 -17.09 70.39
CA ASN A 357 60.08 -18.02 71.10
C ASN A 357 60.40 -19.31 70.31
N ASN A 358 61.62 -19.81 70.55
CA ASN A 358 62.08 -21.20 70.50
C ASN A 358 62.72 -21.77 69.22
N HIS A 359 64.04 -21.91 69.34
CA HIS A 359 65.09 -22.41 68.44
C HIS A 359 64.98 -23.88 67.97
N LEU A 360 63.78 -24.47 67.90
CA LEU A 360 63.58 -25.85 67.44
C LEU A 360 62.80 -25.99 66.11
N SER A 361 62.48 -24.88 65.41
CA SER A 361 61.77 -24.89 64.11
C SER A 361 62.65 -24.69 62.87
N ILE A 362 63.92 -24.28 63.06
CA ILE A 362 64.78 -23.75 61.97
C ILE A 362 65.13 -24.82 60.91
N VAL A 363 65.05 -26.11 61.25
CA VAL A 363 65.35 -27.20 60.30
C VAL A 363 64.10 -27.59 59.49
N GLU A 364 62.91 -27.52 60.07
CA GLU A 364 61.65 -27.81 59.38
C GLU A 364 61.21 -26.62 58.49
N ASP A 365 61.43 -25.38 58.94
CA ASP A 365 61.10 -24.16 58.20
C ASP A 365 61.93 -24.02 56.90
N LYS A 366 63.21 -24.41 56.92
CA LYS A 366 64.06 -24.39 55.69
C LYS A 366 63.62 -25.44 54.66
N VAL A 367 63.12 -26.59 55.11
CA VAL A 367 62.57 -27.63 54.23
C VAL A 367 61.23 -27.17 53.65
N HIS A 368 60.41 -26.47 54.45
CA HIS A 368 59.13 -25.95 53.99
C HIS A 368 59.29 -24.78 53.01
N GLU A 369 60.21 -23.85 53.26
CA GLU A 369 60.60 -22.77 52.33
C GLU A 369 61.14 -23.33 51.02
N SER A 370 62.00 -24.35 51.07
CA SER A 370 62.52 -25.00 49.85
C SER A 370 61.41 -25.62 49.01
N ASN A 371 60.40 -26.22 49.63
CA ASN A 371 59.25 -26.80 48.92
C ASN A 371 58.34 -25.72 48.32
N ILE A 372 58.12 -24.60 49.01
CA ILE A 372 57.36 -23.45 48.50
C ILE A 372 58.08 -22.82 47.30
N VAL A 373 59.41 -22.67 47.37
CA VAL A 373 60.22 -22.14 46.26
C VAL A 373 60.15 -23.04 45.03
N LEU A 374 60.18 -24.37 45.21
CA LEU A 374 60.00 -25.32 44.10
C LEU A 374 58.61 -25.23 43.48
N GLU A 375 57.56 -25.10 44.30
CA GLU A 375 56.19 -24.91 43.80
C GLU A 375 56.03 -23.59 43.04
N LEU A 376 56.56 -22.49 43.56
CA LEU A 376 56.53 -21.18 42.89
C LEU A 376 57.31 -21.20 41.56
N ASN A 377 58.47 -21.86 41.52
CA ASN A 377 59.24 -22.04 40.29
C ASN A 377 58.49 -22.89 39.24
N SER A 378 57.76 -23.91 39.68
CA SER A 378 56.90 -24.69 38.78
C SER A 378 55.75 -23.86 38.19
N ARG A 379 55.11 -23.02 39.01
CA ARG A 379 54.05 -22.09 38.57
C ARG A 379 54.59 -21.02 37.63
N LEU A 380 55.78 -20.48 37.91
CA LEU A 380 56.47 -19.52 37.04
C LEU A 380 56.73 -20.11 35.66
N ARG A 381 57.23 -21.34 35.55
CA ARG A 381 57.39 -22.01 34.25
C ARG A 381 56.08 -22.12 33.48
N VAL A 382 54.99 -22.49 34.14
CA VAL A 382 53.66 -22.57 33.52
C VAL A 382 53.20 -21.20 33.02
N TYR A 383 53.44 -20.13 33.76
CA TYR A 383 53.11 -18.77 33.34
C TYR A 383 54.00 -18.27 32.18
N GLU A 384 55.29 -18.59 32.18
CA GLU A 384 56.18 -18.29 31.06
C GLU A 384 55.73 -18.96 29.76
N GLU A 385 55.30 -20.23 29.82
CA GLU A 385 54.74 -20.93 28.68
C GLU A 385 53.42 -20.30 28.20
N LYS A 386 52.54 -19.89 29.11
CA LYS A 386 51.31 -19.15 28.78
C LYS A 386 51.61 -17.79 28.13
N ILE A 387 52.63 -17.07 28.59
CA ILE A 387 53.04 -15.79 27.98
C ILE A 387 53.60 -16.03 26.57
N LYS A 388 54.39 -17.10 26.36
CA LYS A 388 54.89 -17.46 25.03
C LYS A 388 53.76 -17.81 24.06
N THR A 389 52.72 -18.53 24.51
CA THR A 389 51.56 -18.85 23.66
C THR A 389 50.72 -17.60 23.35
N LEU A 390 50.50 -16.72 24.34
CA LEU A 390 49.82 -15.44 24.14
C LEU A 390 50.57 -14.55 23.14
N SER A 391 51.90 -14.47 23.24
CA SER A 391 52.72 -13.70 22.29
C SER A 391 52.58 -14.22 20.86
N LYS A 392 52.66 -15.54 20.65
CA LYS A 392 52.41 -16.16 19.33
C LYS A 392 51.01 -15.88 18.79
N ASN A 393 49.99 -15.90 19.65
CA ASN A 393 48.61 -15.59 19.25
C ASN A 393 48.46 -14.11 18.86
N ASN A 394 49.08 -13.18 19.59
CA ASN A 394 49.05 -11.77 19.25
C ASN A 394 49.69 -11.48 17.89
N MET A 395 50.82 -12.14 17.56
CA MET A 395 51.44 -12.00 16.24
C MET A 395 50.50 -12.45 15.10
N LYS A 396 49.76 -13.55 15.29
CA LYS A 396 48.75 -14.00 14.31
C LYS A 396 47.59 -13.01 14.16
N ILE A 397 47.13 -12.45 15.27
CA ILE A 397 46.06 -11.42 15.26
C ILE A 397 46.52 -10.18 14.48
N ASP A 398 47.77 -9.75 14.65
CA ASP A 398 48.32 -8.60 13.92
C ASP A 398 48.45 -8.89 12.41
N GLU A 399 48.84 -10.10 12.03
CA GLU A 399 48.86 -10.54 10.63
C GLU A 399 47.46 -10.52 10.00
N GLU A 400 46.45 -11.04 10.70
CA GLU A 400 45.06 -11.02 10.24
C GLU A 400 44.51 -9.59 10.14
N LYS A 401 44.82 -8.75 11.13
CA LYS A 401 44.43 -7.32 11.13
C LYS A 401 45.03 -6.58 9.94
N ASN A 402 46.27 -6.87 9.57
CA ASN A 402 46.91 -6.27 8.40
C ASN A 402 46.28 -6.75 7.08
N LYS A 403 45.93 -8.04 6.96
CA LYS A 403 45.18 -8.57 5.81
C LYS A 403 43.81 -7.91 5.66
N LEU A 404 43.10 -7.72 6.77
CA LEU A 404 41.82 -7.03 6.78
C LEU A 404 41.95 -5.57 6.33
N ARG A 405 42.99 -4.85 6.78
CA ARG A 405 43.26 -3.47 6.34
C ARG A 405 43.51 -3.37 4.83
N SER A 406 44.28 -4.29 4.26
CA SER A 406 44.48 -4.31 2.80
C SER A 406 43.18 -4.58 2.04
N SER A 407 42.35 -5.51 2.52
CA SER A 407 41.05 -5.80 1.91
C SER A 407 40.08 -4.62 1.98
N ILE A 408 40.05 -3.90 3.11
CA ILE A 408 39.25 -2.68 3.27
C ILE A 408 39.68 -1.61 2.27
N THR A 409 40.98 -1.44 2.07
CA THR A 409 41.52 -0.44 1.13
C THR A 409 41.11 -0.77 -0.30
N SER A 410 41.26 -2.04 -0.72
CA SER A 410 40.82 -2.50 -2.05
C SER A 410 39.31 -2.32 -2.26
N LEU A 411 38.50 -2.62 -1.25
CA LEU A 411 37.04 -2.42 -1.33
C LEU A 411 36.68 -0.94 -1.45
N HIS A 412 37.40 -0.07 -0.74
CA HIS A 412 37.17 1.37 -0.82
C HIS A 412 37.45 1.92 -2.22
N GLU A 413 38.52 1.47 -2.88
CA GLU A 413 38.80 1.82 -4.27
C GLU A 413 37.70 1.33 -5.23
N GLU A 414 37.19 0.11 -5.03
CA GLU A 414 36.10 -0.43 -5.85
C GLU A 414 34.79 0.36 -5.65
N ILE A 415 34.49 0.74 -4.40
CA ILE A 415 33.34 1.60 -4.07
C ILE A 415 33.48 2.96 -4.74
N SER A 416 34.66 3.58 -4.70
CA SER A 416 34.92 4.87 -5.34
C SER A 416 34.72 4.81 -6.86
N LYS A 417 35.22 3.75 -7.51
CA LYS A 417 34.99 3.51 -8.95
C LYS A 417 33.50 3.34 -9.27
N LYS A 418 32.77 2.57 -8.46
CA LYS A 418 31.31 2.39 -8.63
C LYS A 418 30.55 3.69 -8.40
N HIS A 419 30.94 4.49 -7.42
CA HIS A 419 30.32 5.79 -7.14
C HIS A 419 30.46 6.73 -8.35
N ASN A 420 31.66 6.88 -8.90
CA ASN A 420 31.89 7.72 -10.07
C ASN A 420 31.07 7.25 -11.29
N ARG A 421 30.92 5.93 -11.47
CA ARG A 421 30.07 5.37 -12.52
C ARG A 421 28.59 5.68 -12.30
N ILE A 422 28.10 5.64 -11.06
CA ILE A 422 26.73 6.03 -10.72
C ILE A 422 26.50 7.49 -11.05
N THR A 423 27.39 8.40 -10.66
CA THR A 423 27.26 9.83 -10.94
C THR A 423 27.19 10.12 -12.44
N ALA A 424 28.00 9.43 -13.25
CA ALA A 424 27.94 9.55 -14.70
C ALA A 424 26.59 9.07 -15.29
N LEU A 425 26.04 7.97 -14.76
CA LEU A 425 24.73 7.46 -15.17
C LEU A 425 23.59 8.37 -14.73
N GLU A 426 23.66 8.99 -13.55
CA GLU A 426 22.67 9.96 -13.07
C GLU A 426 22.61 11.20 -13.97
N LYS A 427 23.77 11.70 -14.42
CA LYS A 427 23.83 12.81 -15.38
C LYS A 427 23.17 12.43 -16.71
N ALA A 428 23.51 11.26 -17.26
CA ALA A 428 22.92 10.77 -18.51
C ALA A 428 21.40 10.55 -18.39
N LEU A 429 20.92 10.09 -17.23
CA LEU A 429 19.49 9.93 -16.95
C LEU A 429 18.77 11.28 -16.96
N SER A 430 19.34 12.31 -16.33
CA SER A 430 18.77 13.65 -16.30
C SER A 430 18.65 14.26 -17.70
N GLU A 431 19.66 14.07 -18.54
CA GLU A 431 19.63 14.51 -19.95
C GLU A 431 18.50 13.81 -20.73
N LYS A 432 18.29 12.50 -20.51
CA LYS A 432 17.20 11.75 -21.15
C LYS A 432 15.82 12.17 -20.63
N GLN A 433 15.69 12.49 -19.35
CA GLN A 433 14.43 13.00 -18.78
C GLN A 433 14.03 14.33 -19.41
N ASN A 434 14.98 15.26 -19.55
CA ASN A 434 14.72 16.54 -20.21
C ASN A 434 14.26 16.36 -21.66
N LEU A 435 14.85 15.39 -22.38
CA LEU A 435 14.44 15.07 -23.74
C LEU A 435 13.00 14.51 -23.80
N VAL A 436 12.62 13.65 -22.85
CA VAL A 436 11.26 13.11 -22.75
C VAL A 436 10.25 14.23 -22.50
N SER A 437 10.52 15.16 -21.58
CA SER A 437 9.62 16.30 -21.32
C SER A 437 9.44 17.21 -22.53
N SER A 438 10.49 17.36 -23.36
CA SER A 438 10.39 18.08 -24.63
C SER A 438 9.46 17.35 -25.63
N TYR A 439 9.57 16.02 -25.74
CA TYR A 439 8.68 15.25 -26.60
C TYR A 439 7.23 15.24 -26.11
N GLU A 440 7.01 15.14 -24.80
CA GLU A 440 5.66 15.22 -24.20
C GLU A 440 4.98 16.55 -24.52
N SER A 441 5.72 17.66 -24.43
CA SER A 441 5.22 19.00 -24.78
C SER A 441 4.81 19.07 -26.25
N LYS A 442 5.64 18.52 -27.15
CA LYS A 442 5.34 18.49 -28.59
C LYS A 442 4.16 17.60 -28.95
N ILE A 443 3.99 16.47 -28.25
CA ILE A 443 2.81 15.61 -28.40
C ILE A 443 1.54 16.35 -28.00
N LYS A 444 1.59 17.12 -26.90
CA LYS A 444 0.45 17.91 -26.44
C LYS A 444 0.04 18.97 -27.46
N GLU A 445 1.00 19.71 -28.02
CA GLU A 445 0.74 20.67 -29.10
C GLU A 445 0.07 20.03 -30.31
N LEU A 446 0.55 18.85 -30.73
CA LEU A 446 -0.05 18.10 -31.85
C LEU A 446 -1.46 17.61 -31.55
N MET A 447 -1.74 17.17 -30.32
CA MET A 447 -3.09 16.76 -29.92
C MET A 447 -4.08 17.92 -29.93
N ASP A 448 -3.65 19.11 -29.51
CA ASP A 448 -4.49 20.30 -29.54
C ASP A 448 -4.76 20.73 -30.99
N TYR A 449 -3.75 20.69 -31.86
CA TYR A 449 -3.95 20.92 -33.30
C TYR A 449 -4.91 19.92 -33.96
N MET A 450 -4.86 18.64 -33.56
CA MET A 450 -5.80 17.63 -34.06
C MET A 450 -7.24 17.90 -33.63
N LYS A 451 -7.48 18.42 -32.42
CA LYS A 451 -8.83 18.80 -31.98
C LYS A 451 -9.39 19.95 -32.81
N ASP A 452 -8.58 20.96 -33.10
CA ASP A 452 -8.99 22.10 -33.91
C ASP A 452 -9.34 21.67 -35.34
N LEU A 453 -8.56 20.76 -35.93
CA LEU A 453 -8.89 20.17 -37.23
C LEU A 453 -10.21 19.39 -37.21
N GLN A 454 -10.47 18.62 -36.16
CA GLN A 454 -11.70 17.84 -36.04
C GLN A 454 -12.93 18.75 -35.88
N LEU A 455 -12.80 19.90 -35.21
CA LEU A 455 -13.85 20.91 -35.14
C LEU A 455 -14.14 21.51 -36.53
N ASN A 456 -13.10 21.85 -37.28
CA ASN A 456 -13.24 22.38 -38.64
C ASN A 456 -13.88 21.37 -39.60
N GLU A 457 -13.56 20.08 -39.48
CA GLU A 457 -14.17 19.01 -40.28
C GLU A 457 -15.68 18.92 -40.04
N ASN A 458 -16.12 18.95 -38.77
CA ASN A 458 -17.54 18.97 -38.42
C ASN A 458 -18.29 20.20 -38.96
N GLU A 459 -17.65 21.37 -38.99
CA GLU A 459 -18.23 22.58 -39.58
C GLU A 459 -18.37 22.44 -41.11
N LEU A 460 -17.39 21.84 -41.76
CA LEU A 460 -17.41 21.60 -43.20
C LEU A 460 -18.55 20.64 -43.59
N GLU A 461 -18.77 19.57 -42.82
CA GLU A 461 -19.88 18.63 -43.03
C GLU A 461 -21.24 19.34 -42.95
N LYS A 462 -21.45 20.19 -41.93
CA LYS A 462 -22.69 20.99 -41.81
C LYS A 462 -22.90 21.89 -43.01
N ASN A 463 -21.85 22.59 -43.46
CA ASN A 463 -21.92 23.46 -44.62
C ASN A 463 -22.25 22.67 -45.90
N GLN A 464 -21.76 21.43 -46.02
CA GLN A 464 -22.05 20.56 -47.16
C GLN A 464 -23.52 20.07 -47.17
N GLU A 465 -24.09 19.79 -45.99
CA GLU A 465 -25.53 19.50 -45.87
C GLU A 465 -26.39 20.70 -46.27
N GLU A 466 -26.04 21.90 -45.81
CA GLU A 466 -26.73 23.13 -46.20
C GLU A 466 -26.67 23.39 -47.71
N PHE A 467 -25.49 23.21 -48.31
CA PHE A 467 -25.32 23.34 -49.76
C PHE A 467 -26.19 22.34 -50.53
N SER A 468 -26.31 21.11 -50.04
CA SER A 468 -27.16 20.09 -50.65
C SER A 468 -28.64 20.47 -50.61
N LYS A 469 -29.12 21.05 -49.50
CA LYS A 469 -30.49 21.59 -49.36
C LYS A 469 -30.73 22.79 -50.27
N LEU A 470 -29.76 23.69 -50.39
CA LEU A 470 -29.86 24.84 -51.31
C LEU A 470 -29.95 24.38 -52.77
N LYS A 471 -29.19 23.34 -53.14
CA LYS A 471 -29.21 22.77 -54.49
C LYS A 471 -30.58 22.16 -54.86
N THR A 472 -31.24 21.47 -53.92
CA THR A 472 -32.59 20.95 -54.17
C THR A 472 -33.60 22.07 -54.34
N LEU A 473 -33.57 23.09 -53.47
CA LEU A 473 -34.44 24.26 -53.59
C LEU A 473 -34.25 25.01 -54.91
N LEU A 474 -33.01 25.14 -55.39
CA LEU A 474 -32.74 25.76 -56.69
C LEU A 474 -33.37 24.96 -57.84
N SER A 475 -33.26 23.62 -57.80
CA SER A 475 -33.86 22.77 -58.84
C SER A 475 -35.39 22.82 -58.84
N GLU A 476 -36.02 22.90 -57.67
CA GLU A 476 -37.47 23.09 -57.55
C GLU A 476 -37.90 24.46 -58.10
N SER A 477 -37.13 25.50 -57.79
CA SER A 477 -37.36 26.85 -58.32
C SER A 477 -37.26 26.90 -59.84
N ASP A 478 -36.28 26.22 -60.44
CA ASP A 478 -36.12 26.12 -61.89
C ASP A 478 -37.30 25.39 -62.56
N ILE A 479 -37.82 24.33 -61.93
CA ILE A 479 -39.03 23.63 -62.41
C ILE A 479 -40.22 24.60 -62.42
N VAL A 480 -40.46 25.30 -61.31
CA VAL A 480 -41.55 26.28 -61.19
C VAL A 480 -41.42 27.38 -62.23
N LYS A 481 -40.21 27.92 -62.40
CA LYS A 481 -39.92 28.95 -63.43
C LYS A 481 -40.23 28.44 -64.83
N ASN A 482 -39.84 27.22 -65.17
CA ASN A 482 -40.11 26.63 -66.48
C ASN A 482 -41.62 26.43 -66.71
N ASN A 483 -42.38 26.05 -65.67
CA ASN A 483 -43.83 25.96 -65.75
C ASN A 483 -44.46 27.32 -66.07
N TYR A 484 -44.07 28.39 -65.38
CA TYR A 484 -44.55 29.74 -65.69
C TYR A 484 -44.18 30.21 -67.10
N ILE A 485 -42.98 29.85 -67.59
CA ILE A 485 -42.58 30.16 -68.97
C ILE A 485 -43.49 29.43 -69.97
N ASN A 486 -43.85 28.18 -69.71
CA ASN A 486 -44.74 27.41 -70.57
C ASN A 486 -46.17 27.96 -70.56
N GLU A 487 -46.73 28.26 -69.38
CA GLU A 487 -48.04 28.92 -69.26
C GLU A 487 -48.07 30.26 -70.00
N SER A 488 -47.01 31.06 -69.88
CA SER A 488 -46.89 32.33 -70.61
C SER A 488 -46.89 32.14 -72.13
N LYS A 489 -46.24 31.09 -72.65
CA LYS A 489 -46.27 30.75 -74.09
C LYS A 489 -47.66 30.33 -74.54
N GLU A 490 -48.36 29.51 -73.77
CA GLU A 490 -49.73 29.10 -74.07
C GLU A 490 -50.70 30.29 -74.10
N LEU A 491 -50.61 31.16 -73.10
CA LEU A 491 -51.39 32.40 -73.07
C LEU A 491 -51.09 33.27 -74.30
N LYS A 492 -49.83 33.38 -74.72
CA LYS A 492 -49.45 34.14 -75.92
C LYS A 492 -50.04 33.54 -77.20
N LEU A 493 -50.06 32.21 -77.34
CA LEU A 493 -50.75 31.54 -78.46
C LEU A 493 -52.25 31.81 -78.44
N HIS A 494 -52.86 31.80 -77.24
CA HIS A 494 -54.28 32.09 -77.09
C HIS A 494 -54.60 33.53 -77.51
N VAL A 495 -53.80 34.51 -77.07
CA VAL A 495 -53.92 35.92 -77.48
C VAL A 495 -53.82 36.06 -79.00
N ASN A 496 -52.82 35.46 -79.64
CA ASN A 496 -52.67 35.50 -81.10
C ASN A 496 -53.89 34.92 -81.83
N SER A 497 -54.51 33.87 -81.29
CA SER A 497 -55.71 33.28 -81.90
C SER A 497 -56.94 34.18 -81.77
N LEU A 498 -57.07 34.87 -80.63
CA LEU A 498 -58.11 35.89 -80.42
C LEU A 498 -57.91 37.09 -81.35
N GLU A 499 -56.67 37.55 -81.56
CA GLU A 499 -56.35 38.61 -82.52
C GLU A 499 -56.78 38.24 -83.95
N LEU A 500 -56.47 37.01 -84.41
CA LEU A 500 -56.92 36.53 -85.73
C LEU A 500 -58.45 36.48 -85.87
N ILE A 501 -59.16 36.12 -84.80
CA ILE A 501 -60.63 36.12 -84.80
C ILE A 501 -61.15 37.56 -84.86
N LEU A 502 -60.54 38.47 -84.10
CA LEU A 502 -60.89 39.89 -84.08
C LEU A 502 -60.70 40.52 -85.46
N ASP A 503 -59.58 40.25 -86.14
CA ASP A 503 -59.32 40.73 -87.50
C ASP A 503 -60.39 40.25 -88.47
N LYS A 504 -60.69 38.95 -88.48
CA LYS A 504 -61.78 38.38 -89.32
C LYS A 504 -63.12 39.03 -89.05
N LYS A 505 -63.47 39.27 -87.79
CA LYS A 505 -64.73 39.92 -87.42
C LYS A 505 -64.74 41.39 -87.80
N THR A 506 -63.61 42.06 -87.73
CA THR A 506 -63.45 43.44 -88.19
C THR A 506 -63.65 43.54 -89.70
N ASP A 507 -63.08 42.61 -90.47
CA ASP A 507 -63.30 42.49 -91.91
C ASP A 507 -64.78 42.22 -92.24
N GLU A 508 -65.42 41.30 -91.51
CA GLU A 508 -66.85 41.01 -91.68
C GLU A 508 -67.71 42.26 -91.42
N ILE A 509 -67.44 42.99 -90.33
CA ILE A 509 -68.12 44.26 -90.02
C ILE A 509 -67.89 45.30 -91.10
N THR A 510 -66.67 45.47 -91.62
CA THR A 510 -66.42 46.45 -92.69
C THR A 510 -67.16 46.07 -93.98
N THR A 511 -67.25 44.78 -94.28
CA THR A 511 -68.00 44.25 -95.43
C THR A 511 -69.49 44.51 -95.26
N LEU A 512 -70.05 44.22 -94.08
CA LEU A 512 -71.44 44.51 -93.75
C LEU A 512 -71.72 46.01 -93.79
N LYS A 513 -70.83 46.86 -93.27
CA LYS A 513 -70.96 48.32 -93.37
C LYS A 513 -71.02 48.80 -94.82
N LYS A 514 -70.18 48.25 -95.72
CA LYS A 514 -70.24 48.55 -97.16
C LYS A 514 -71.57 48.11 -97.79
N GLN A 515 -72.07 46.92 -97.44
CA GLN A 515 -73.38 46.45 -97.90
C GLN A 515 -74.51 47.33 -97.40
N LEU A 516 -74.46 47.75 -96.13
CA LEU A 516 -75.46 48.62 -95.51
C LEU A 516 -75.49 49.98 -96.22
N ALA A 517 -74.32 50.58 -96.48
CA ALA A 517 -74.20 51.81 -97.27
C ALA A 517 -74.77 51.66 -98.69
N TYR A 518 -74.50 50.55 -99.38
CA TYR A 518 -75.09 50.25 -100.69
C TYR A 518 -76.63 50.15 -100.63
N TYR A 519 -77.18 49.51 -99.61
CA TYR A 519 -78.63 49.43 -99.43
C TYR A 519 -79.26 50.77 -99.05
N GLU A 520 -78.58 51.60 -98.26
CA GLU A 520 -79.01 52.97 -97.94
C GLU A 520 -79.05 53.86 -99.19
N GLU A 521 -78.05 53.80 -100.07
CA GLU A 521 -78.06 54.49 -101.36
C GLU A 521 -79.17 53.97 -102.28
N LYS A 522 -79.34 52.65 -102.38
CA LYS A 522 -80.42 52.04 -103.18
C LYS A 522 -81.81 52.43 -102.66
N ASN A 523 -81.96 52.61 -101.34
CA ASN A 523 -83.20 53.10 -100.74
C ASN A 523 -83.42 54.59 -101.03
N LYS A 524 -82.36 55.41 -101.03
CA LYS A 524 -82.45 56.82 -101.48
C LYS A 524 -82.86 56.90 -102.95
N ASP A 525 -82.30 56.08 -103.84
CA ASP A 525 -82.70 55.99 -105.25
C ASP A 525 -84.15 55.50 -105.44
N SER A 526 -84.58 54.53 -104.63
CA SER A 526 -85.96 54.02 -104.58
C SER A 526 -86.95 55.07 -104.08
N PHE A 527 -86.57 55.87 -103.07
CA PHE A 527 -87.38 56.94 -102.52
C PHE A 527 -87.50 58.12 -103.49
N ILE A 528 -86.40 58.51 -104.14
CA ILE A 528 -86.40 59.52 -105.22
C ILE A 528 -87.31 59.06 -106.37
N LYS A 529 -87.24 57.79 -106.80
CA LYS A 529 -88.14 57.25 -107.84
C LYS A 529 -89.62 57.22 -107.43
N LYS A 530 -89.94 57.18 -106.14
CA LYS A 530 -91.32 57.30 -105.63
C LYS A 530 -91.81 58.75 -105.54
N LEU A 531 -90.94 59.71 -105.25
CA LEU A 531 -91.27 61.14 -105.19
C LEU A 531 -91.60 61.74 -106.57
N PHE A 532 -91.03 61.22 -107.66
CA PHE A 532 -91.25 61.73 -109.02
C PHE A 532 -92.30 60.97 -109.85
N LYS A 533 -93.12 60.11 -109.24
CA LYS A 533 -94.26 59.44 -109.92
C LYS A 533 -95.65 60.00 -109.54
N SER A 534 -95.72 61.04 -108.72
CA SER A 534 -96.98 61.72 -108.33
C SER A 534 -97.04 63.16 -108.83
N GLY A 535 -96.65 63.38 -110.09
CA GLY A 535 -96.64 64.68 -110.75
C GLY A 535 -96.76 64.55 -112.28
N ASN A 536 -97.90 64.01 -112.72
CA ASN A 536 -98.65 64.35 -113.95
C ASN A 536 -99.86 63.42 -114.07
#